data_AF-A0A1I3ZUQ1-F1
#
_entry.id   AF-A0A1I3ZUQ1-F1
#
_cell.length_a   1.000
_cell.length_b   1.000
_cell.length_c   1.000
_cell.angle_alpha   90.00
_cell.angle_beta   90.00
_cell.angle_gamma   90.00
#
_symmetry.space_group_name_H-M   'P 1'
#
loop_
_entity.id
_entity.type
_entity.pdbx_description
1 polymer ?
#
loop_
_entity_poly.entity_id
_entity_poly.type
_entity_poly.pdbx_seq_one_letter_code
_entity_poly.pdbx_strand_id
1 'polypeptide(L)'
;MELKNYFAQTSQGAALPGATCYLYLPGTEVLAEGVVNVANELLSNPVVTGDDGLIQFAAPNGLYDLRVVQGDGIIACGCNATT
;
A
#
# COMPACT_ATOMS: atom_id res chain seq x y z
N MET A 1 -7.32 -7.28 12.36
CA MET A 1 -6.93 -7.25 10.94
C MET A 1 -8.14 -6.77 10.19
N GLU A 2 -8.05 -5.60 9.57
CA GLU A 2 -9.10 -5.05 8.73
C GLU A 2 -8.57 -4.99 7.31
N LEU A 3 -9.39 -5.42 6.33
CA LEU A 3 -9.05 -5.31 4.92
C LEU A 3 -9.18 -3.84 4.49
N LYS A 4 -8.10 -3.28 3.97
CA LYS A 4 -8.08 -1.92 3.42
C LYS A 4 -7.88 -1.97 1.91
N ASN A 5 -8.62 -1.10 1.22
CA ASN A 5 -8.52 -0.90 -0.22
C ASN A 5 -7.86 0.46 -0.48
N TYR A 6 -6.74 0.47 -1.18
CA TYR A 6 -5.99 1.66 -1.54
C TYR A 6 -5.94 1.79 -3.06
N PHE A 7 -6.29 2.96 -3.57
CA PHE A 7 -6.17 3.26 -4.99
C PHE A 7 -4.97 4.20 -5.18
N ALA A 8 -3.88 3.65 -5.71
CA ALA A 8 -2.76 4.43 -6.17
C ALA A 8 -3.20 5.27 -7.38
N GLN A 9 -3.11 6.59 -7.24
CA GLN A 9 -3.49 7.54 -8.27
C GLN A 9 -2.54 8.75 -8.24
N THR A 10 -2.42 9.43 -9.37
CA THR A 10 -1.69 10.69 -9.50
C THR A 10 -2.43 11.83 -8.80
N SER A 11 -1.76 12.98 -8.64
CA SER A 11 -2.41 14.22 -8.17
C SER A 11 -3.54 14.73 -9.08
N GLN A 12 -3.62 14.23 -10.32
CA GLN A 12 -4.69 14.51 -11.27
C GLN A 12 -5.85 13.49 -11.20
N GLY A 13 -5.78 12.49 -10.31
CA GLY A 13 -6.81 11.46 -10.14
C GLY A 13 -6.73 10.30 -11.14
N ALA A 14 -5.69 10.24 -11.98
CA ALA A 14 -5.47 9.10 -12.87
C ALA A 14 -4.89 7.92 -12.09
N ALA A 15 -5.46 6.73 -12.27
CA ALA A 15 -4.99 5.49 -11.65
C ALA A 15 -3.54 5.16 -12.05
N LEU A 16 -2.80 4.53 -11.14
CA LEU A 16 -1.40 4.17 -11.32
C LEU A 16 -1.20 2.66 -11.36
N PRO A 17 -1.41 2.03 -12.52
CA PRO A 17 -1.12 0.61 -12.69
C PRO A 17 0.37 0.31 -12.63
N GLY A 18 0.75 -0.83 -12.06
CA GLY A 18 2.15 -1.26 -11.99
C GLY A 18 3.03 -0.42 -11.04
N ALA A 19 2.44 0.40 -10.17
CA ALA A 19 3.16 1.10 -9.12
C ALA A 19 3.57 0.12 -8.02
N THR A 20 4.77 0.31 -7.47
CA THR A 20 5.25 -0.48 -6.33
C THR A 20 4.88 0.22 -5.03
N CYS A 21 4.14 -0.47 -4.18
CA CYS A 21 3.76 0.01 -2.87
C CYS A 21 4.51 -0.74 -1.78
N TYR A 22 5.10 0.05 -0.90
CA TYR A 22 5.86 -0.39 0.26
C TYR A 22 5.05 -0.05 1.50
N LEU A 23 4.86 -1.03 2.38
CA LEU A 23 4.25 -0.81 3.68
C LEU A 23 5.35 -0.86 4.75
N TYR A 24 5.56 0.22 5.49
CA TYR A 24 6.58 0.29 6.53
C TYR A 24 5.97 0.36 7.93
N LEU A 25 6.74 -0.08 8.92
CA LEU A 25 6.46 0.26 10.32
C LEU A 25 6.59 1.77 10.52
N PRO A 26 5.77 2.36 11.41
CA PRO A 26 5.56 3.80 11.45
C PRO A 26 6.85 4.53 11.86
N GLY A 27 7.25 5.52 11.06
CA GLY A 27 8.46 6.32 11.24
C GLY A 27 9.76 5.57 10.92
N THR A 28 9.68 4.43 10.22
CA THR A 28 10.85 3.60 9.88
C THR A 28 10.90 3.24 8.40
N GLU A 29 12.03 2.67 7.97
CA GLU A 29 12.18 2.04 6.66
C GLU A 29 12.10 0.50 6.75
N VAL A 30 11.59 -0.03 7.86
CA VAL A 30 11.40 -1.48 8.08
C VAL A 30 10.08 -1.91 7.46
N LEU A 31 10.13 -2.88 6.54
CA LEU A 31 8.94 -3.40 5.88
C LEU A 31 8.02 -4.11 6.90
N ALA A 32 6.73 -3.82 6.82
CA ALA A 32 5.72 -4.50 7.62
C ALA A 32 5.59 -5.98 7.20
N GLU A 33 5.54 -6.86 8.21
CA GLU A 33 5.33 -8.30 8.05
C GLU A 33 3.90 -8.71 8.42
N GLY A 34 3.51 -9.94 8.06
CA GLY A 34 2.18 -10.47 8.38
C GLY A 34 1.04 -9.79 7.61
N VAL A 35 1.36 -9.11 6.52
CA VAL A 35 0.39 -8.54 5.59
C VAL A 35 -0.26 -9.67 4.81
N VAL A 36 -1.58 -9.63 4.65
CA VAL A 36 -2.35 -10.64 3.91
C VAL A 36 -3.22 -9.99 2.83
N ASN A 37 -3.53 -10.75 1.79
CA ASN A 37 -4.44 -10.33 0.71
C ASN A 37 -5.92 -10.57 1.09
N VAL A 38 -6.83 -10.33 0.15
CA VAL A 38 -8.28 -10.57 0.30
C VAL A 38 -8.65 -12.03 0.57
N ALA A 39 -7.78 -12.97 0.22
CA ALA A 39 -7.94 -14.41 0.46
C ALA A 39 -7.30 -14.87 1.78
N ASN A 40 -6.83 -13.93 2.62
CA ASN A 40 -6.03 -14.19 3.83
C ASN A 40 -4.71 -14.94 3.57
N GLU A 41 -4.19 -14.89 2.35
CA GLU A 41 -2.87 -15.42 2.03
C GLU A 41 -1.80 -14.38 2.32
N LEU A 42 -0.63 -14.85 2.75
CA LEU A 42 0.49 -13.98 3.08
C LEU A 42 0.95 -13.21 1.83
N LEU A 43 0.89 -11.89 1.92
CA LEU A 43 1.22 -10.99 0.84
C LEU A 43 2.66 -10.51 1.02
N SER A 44 3.51 -10.72 0.01
CA SER A 44 4.89 -10.23 0.04
C SER A 44 4.92 -8.72 -0.10
N ASN A 45 5.66 -8.05 0.77
CA ASN A 45 5.90 -6.61 0.73
C ASN A 45 7.33 -6.36 0.24
N PRO A 46 7.55 -5.56 -0.83
CA PRO A 46 6.61 -4.69 -1.51
C PRO A 46 5.62 -5.40 -2.46
N VAL A 47 4.49 -4.74 -2.70
CA VAL A 47 3.41 -5.18 -3.59
C VAL A 47 3.30 -4.28 -4.82
N VAL A 48 2.73 -4.81 -5.91
CA VAL A 48 2.50 -4.05 -7.14
C VAL A 48 1.00 -3.82 -7.34
N THR A 49 0.60 -2.63 -7.78
CA THR A 49 -0.80 -2.29 -8.07
C THR A 49 -1.31 -2.99 -9.32
N GLY A 50 -2.60 -3.35 -9.30
CA GLY A 50 -3.31 -3.87 -10.48
C GLY A 50 -3.55 -2.81 -11.56
N ASP A 51 -4.20 -3.19 -12.65
CA ASP A 51 -4.46 -2.33 -13.82
C ASP A 51 -5.29 -1.07 -13.50
N ASP A 52 -6.10 -1.13 -12.45
CA ASP A 52 -6.91 -0.02 -11.94
C ASP A 52 -6.20 0.79 -10.83
N GLY A 53 -4.92 0.52 -10.58
CA GLY A 53 -4.15 1.17 -9.51
C GLY A 53 -4.52 0.69 -8.10
N LEU A 54 -5.36 -0.33 -7.98
CA LEU A 54 -5.81 -0.87 -6.71
C LEU A 54 -4.76 -1.75 -6.06
N ILE A 55 -4.69 -1.62 -4.74
CA ILE A 55 -4.04 -2.53 -3.81
C ILE A 55 -4.99 -2.83 -2.66
N GLN A 56 -5.08 -4.11 -2.31
CA GLN A 56 -5.91 -4.58 -1.21
C GLN A 56 -5.05 -5.41 -0.27
N PHE A 57 -4.94 -4.97 0.98
CA PHE A 57 -4.22 -5.71 2.00
C PHE A 57 -4.86 -5.53 3.36
N ALA A 58 -4.68 -6.53 4.22
CA ALA A 58 -4.95 -6.44 5.64
C ALA A 58 -3.63 -6.64 6.39
N ALA A 59 -3.41 -5.83 7.41
CA ALA A 59 -2.26 -5.95 8.31
C ALA A 59 -2.77 -6.15 9.75
N PRO A 60 -1.90 -6.65 10.67
CA PRO A 60 -2.17 -6.60 12.10
C PRO A 60 -2.54 -5.18 12.54
N ASN A 61 -3.39 -5.05 13.58
CA ASN A 61 -3.82 -3.73 14.04
C ASN A 61 -2.60 -2.89 14.47
N GLY A 62 -2.42 -1.73 13.84
CA GLY A 62 -1.25 -0.88 14.03
C GLY A 62 -1.26 0.31 13.08
N LEU A 63 -0.31 1.21 13.26
CA LEU A 63 -0.02 2.30 12.33
C LEU A 63 1.04 1.82 11.34
N TYR A 64 0.95 2.25 10.09
CA TYR A 64 1.89 1.90 9.04
C TYR A 64 2.07 3.08 8.09
N ASP A 65 3.25 3.21 7.52
CA ASP A 65 3.53 4.17 6.46
C ASP A 65 3.44 3.47 5.11
N LEU A 66 2.46 3.87 4.28
CA LEU A 66 2.35 3.38 2.91
C LEU A 66 3.07 4.35 1.96
N ARG A 67 4.03 3.83 1.21
CA ARG A 67 4.75 4.58 0.18
C ARG A 67 4.52 3.96 -1.18
N VAL A 68 4.02 4.75 -2.12
CA VAL A 68 3.79 4.32 -3.51
C VAL A 68 4.83 4.94 -4.42
N VAL A 69 5.44 4.14 -5.28
CA VAL A 69 6.48 4.56 -6.22
C VAL A 69 6.13 4.05 -7.61
N GLN A 70 6.17 4.92 -8.62
CA GLN A 70 6.01 4.52 -10.02
C GLN A 70 7.07 5.24 -10.86
N GLY A 71 7.99 4.48 -11.47
CA GLY A 71 9.18 5.05 -12.11
C GLY A 71 10.10 5.77 -11.12
N ASP A 72 10.78 6.83 -11.56
CA ASP A 72 11.65 7.68 -10.73
C ASP A 72 10.88 8.64 -9.79
N GLY A 73 9.55 8.65 -9.85
CA GLY A 73 8.69 9.52 -9.05
C GLY A 73 8.15 8.85 -7.79
N ILE A 74 8.41 9.43 -6.62
CA ILE A 74 7.69 9.09 -5.39
C ILE A 74 6.30 9.73 -5.49
N ILE A 75 5.25 8.91 -5.52
CA ILE A 75 3.87 9.38 -5.53
C ILE A 75 3.32 9.13 -4.12
N ALA A 76 3.44 10.13 -3.26
CA ALA A 76 3.00 10.01 -1.88
C ALA A 76 1.46 9.91 -1.84
N CYS A 77 0.93 8.71 -1.60
CA CYS A 77 -0.46 8.49 -1.25
C CYS A 77 -0.59 8.67 0.27
N GLY A 78 -1.13 9.82 0.72
CA GLY A 78 -1.35 10.08 2.14
C GLY A 78 -2.35 9.08 2.72
N CYS A 79 -1.87 8.17 3.55
CA CYS A 79 -2.72 7.19 4.25
C CYS A 79 -3.03 7.70 5.65
N ASN A 80 -4.22 8.28 5.84
CA ASN A 80 -4.73 8.49 7.20
C ASN A 80 -5.57 7.27 7.59
N ALA A 81 -4.92 6.24 8.13
CA ALA A 81 -5.61 5.15 8.80
C ALA A 81 -5.98 5.62 10.23
N THR A 82 -6.88 6.60 10.33
CA THR A 82 -7.49 6.96 11.61
C THR A 82 -8.58 5.95 11.96
N THR A 83 -8.48 5.48 13.21
CA THR A 83 -9.37 4.60 13.99
C THR A 83 -10.85 4.73 13.70
#